data_AF-A0A914Q5X9-F1
#
_entry.id   AF-A0A914Q5X9-F1
#
_cell.length_a   1.000
_cell.length_b   1.000
_cell.length_c   1.000
_cell.angle_alpha   90.00
_cell.angle_beta   90.00
_cell.angle_gamma   90.00
#
_symmetry.space_group_name_H-M   'P 1'
#
loop_
_entity.id
_entity.type
_entity.pdbx_description
1 polymer ?
#
loop_
_entity_poly.entity_id
_entity_poly.type
_entity_poly.pdbx_seq_one_letter_code
_entity_poly.pdbx_strand_id
1 'polypeptide(L)' 'MTGEISLTGKVLPVGGIKEKIIAAKRAGVNCVILPNENKKDVEDLQDFIKNDVEIHYAETYDDVFKIVFPDFKSE' A
#
# COMPACT_ATOMS: atom_id res chain seq x y z
N MET A 1 5.01 3.10 0.60
CA MET A 1 3.62 3.34 1.05
C MET A 1 3.04 4.54 0.33
N THR A 2 1.76 4.52 0.01
CA THR A 2 0.97 5.73 -0.31
C THR A 2 -0.37 5.68 0.44
N GLY A 3 -0.88 6.82 0.85
CA GLY A 3 -2.14 6.93 1.59
C GLY A 3 -2.14 8.22 2.40
N GLU A 4 -3.29 8.87 2.51
CA GLU A 4 -3.47 9.97 3.47
C GLU A 4 -3.82 9.39 4.84
N ILE A 5 -3.45 10.06 5.92
CA ILE A 5 -3.70 9.60 7.29
C ILE A 5 -4.52 10.65 8.03
N SER A 6 -5.64 10.24 8.64
CA SER A 6 -6.40 11.09 9.54
C SER A 6 -5.75 11.18 10.92
N LEU A 7 -6.12 12.19 11.72
CA LEU A 7 -5.70 12.29 13.13
C LEU A 7 -6.15 11.08 13.99
N THR A 8 -7.20 10.39 13.56
CA THR A 8 -7.68 9.15 14.19
C THR A 8 -6.95 7.90 13.70
N GLY A 9 -5.94 8.05 12.84
CA GLY A 9 -5.15 6.94 12.31
C GLY A 9 -5.78 6.19 11.15
N LYS A 10 -6.91 6.65 10.58
CA LYS A 10 -7.51 6.03 9.39
C LYS A 10 -6.65 6.31 8.15
N VAL A 11 -6.38 5.28 7.36
CA VAL A 11 -5.71 5.39 6.06
C VAL A 11 -6.79 5.63 4.99
N LEU A 12 -6.65 6.73 4.26
CA LEU A 12 -7.62 7.22 3.29
C LEU A 12 -7.17 6.94 1.85
N PRO A 13 -8.12 6.73 0.92
CA PRO A 13 -7.82 6.44 -0.47
C PRO A 13 -7.11 7.60 -1.15
N VAL A 14 -6.28 7.25 -2.14
CA VAL A 14 -5.50 8.21 -2.94
C VAL A 14 -5.61 7.89 -4.41
N GLY A 15 -5.47 8.93 -5.24
CA GLY A 15 -5.42 8.77 -6.70
C GLY A 15 -4.06 8.30 -7.22
N GLY A 16 -4.04 7.96 -8.52
CA GLY A 16 -2.83 7.63 -9.27
C GLY A 16 -2.19 6.29 -8.89
N ILE A 17 -2.99 5.29 -8.53
CA ILE A 17 -2.50 3.97 -8.07
C ILE A 17 -1.69 3.28 -9.17
N LYS A 18 -2.14 3.34 -10.41
CA LYS A 18 -1.45 2.76 -11.56
C LYS A 18 -0.04 3.33 -11.72
N GLU A 19 0.07 4.66 -11.75
CA GLU A 19 1.35 5.37 -11.93
C GLU A 19 2.30 5.08 -10.77
N LYS A 20 1.79 5.02 -9.54
CA LYS A 20 2.57 4.73 -8.34
C LYS A 20 3.12 3.30 -8.33
N ILE A 21 2.33 2.30 -8.72
CA ILE A 21 2.80 0.90 -8.82
C ILE A 21 3.84 0.76 -9.93
N ILE A 22 3.62 1.38 -11.10
CA ILE A 22 4.60 1.37 -12.19
C ILE A 22 5.92 2.02 -11.76
N ALA A 23 5.86 3.16 -11.05
CA ALA A 23 7.02 3.84 -10.52
C ALA A 23 7.76 2.97 -9.48
N ALA A 24 7.03 2.32 -8.56
CA ALA A 24 7.60 1.40 -7.60
C ALA A 24 8.33 0.24 -8.28
N LYS A 25 7.68 -0.42 -9.25
CA LYS A 25 8.29 -1.51 -10.03
C LYS A 25 9.56 -1.06 -10.78
N ARG A 26 9.53 0.13 -11.39
CA ARG A 26 10.71 0.72 -12.06
C ARG A 26 11.86 1.05 -11.09
N ALA A 27 11.53 1.41 -9.86
CA ALA A 27 12.52 1.66 -8.80
C ALA A 27 13.04 0.37 -8.14
N GLY A 28 12.58 -0.81 -8.56
CA GLY A 28 12.95 -2.09 -7.95
C GLY A 28 12.30 -2.32 -6.58
N VAL A 29 11.22 -1.59 -6.27
CA VAL A 29 10.45 -1.78 -5.04
C VAL A 29 9.55 -3.00 -5.22
N ASN A 30 9.76 -3.97 -4.35
CA ASN A 30 9.12 -5.28 -4.31
C ASN A 30 7.94 -5.34 -3.32
N CYS A 31 7.75 -4.33 -2.47
CA CYS A 31 6.64 -4.26 -1.51
C CYS A 31 5.99 -2.86 -1.53
N VAL A 32 4.67 -2.80 -1.67
CA VAL A 32 3.87 -1.57 -1.68
C VAL A 32 2.68 -1.70 -0.75
N ILE A 33 2.50 -0.68 0.10
CA ILE A 33 1.33 -0.57 0.99
C ILE A 33 0.37 0.48 0.43
N LEU A 34 -0.89 0.10 0.24
CA LEU A 34 -1.98 0.90 -0.31
C LEU A 34 -3.16 0.99 0.68
N PRO A 35 -4.02 2.01 0.58
CA PRO A 35 -5.27 2.06 1.35
C PRO A 35 -6.20 0.92 0.95
N ASN A 36 -6.93 0.34 1.91
CA ASN A 36 -7.88 -0.75 1.63
C ASN A 36 -8.97 -0.33 0.64
N GLU A 37 -9.42 0.93 0.70
CA GLU A 37 -10.42 1.48 -0.22
C GLU A 37 -9.93 1.50 -1.68
N ASN A 38 -8.61 1.52 -1.93
CA ASN A 38 -8.02 1.46 -3.28
C ASN A 38 -7.90 0.04 -3.84
N LYS A 39 -8.35 -0.99 -3.12
CA LYS A 39 -8.26 -2.37 -3.59
C LYS A 39 -8.99 -2.60 -4.92
N LYS A 40 -10.14 -1.96 -5.11
CA LYS A 40 -10.90 -2.01 -6.36
C LYS A 40 -10.11 -1.45 -7.55
N ASP A 41 -9.45 -0.31 -7.35
CA ASP A 41 -8.60 0.29 -8.38
C ASP A 41 -7.45 -0.63 -8.78
N VAL A 42 -6.90 -1.39 -7.82
CA VAL A 42 -5.87 -2.39 -8.10
C VAL A 42 -6.48 -3.56 -8.85
N GLU A 43 -7.62 -4.11 -8.43
CA GLU A 43 -8.27 -5.24 -9.09
C GLU A 43 -8.48 -5.00 -10.60
N ASP A 44 -8.80 -3.76 -11.00
CA ASP A 44 -8.95 -3.35 -12.40
C ASP A 44 -7.64 -3.23 -13.20
N LEU A 45 -6.46 -3.28 -12.56
CA LEU A 45 -5.17 -3.24 -13.24
C LEU A 45 -4.82 -4.56 -13.93
N GLN A 46 -4.12 -4.46 -15.05
CA GLN A 46 -3.60 -5.63 -15.78
C GLN A 46 -2.54 -6.37 -14.95
N ASP A 47 -2.50 -7.70 -15.05
CA ASP A 47 -1.64 -8.56 -14.21
C ASP A 47 -0.16 -8.20 -14.28
N PHE A 48 0.35 -7.79 -15.45
CA PHE A 48 1.76 -7.42 -15.62
C PHE A 48 2.21 -6.24 -14.72
N ILE A 49 1.25 -5.41 -14.28
CA ILE A 49 1.47 -4.28 -13.36
C ILE A 49 1.54 -4.77 -11.91
N LYS A 50 0.74 -5.79 -11.57
CA LYS A 50 0.66 -6.39 -10.23
C LYS A 50 1.78 -7.41 -9.98
N ASN A 51 2.23 -8.07 -11.05
CA ASN A 51 3.29 -9.08 -10.98
C ASN A 51 4.59 -8.44 -10.45
N ASP A 52 5.35 -9.23 -9.69
CA ASP A 52 6.64 -8.85 -9.09
C ASP A 52 6.59 -7.77 -8.00
N VAL A 53 5.41 -7.39 -7.53
CA VAL A 53 5.23 -6.45 -6.42
C VAL A 53 4.23 -7.03 -5.42
N GLU A 54 4.67 -7.23 -4.18
CA GLU A 54 3.79 -7.59 -3.07
C GLU A 54 2.98 -6.35 -2.65
N ILE A 55 1.65 -6.47 -2.72
CA ILE A 55 0.73 -5.38 -2.38
C ILE A 55 0.05 -5.72 -1.05
N HIS A 56 0.27 -4.88 -0.05
CA HIS A 56 -0.47 -4.92 1.21
C HIS A 56 -1.51 -3.81 1.24
N TYR A 57 -2.63 -4.08 1.91
CA TYR A 57 -3.70 -3.12 2.12
C TYR A 57 -3.78 -2.76 3.59
N ALA A 58 -3.94 -1.47 3.87
CA ALA A 58 -4.06 -0.93 5.23
C ALA A 58 -5.36 -0.13 5.38
N GLU A 59 -6.07 -0.33 6.49
CA GLU A 59 -7.24 0.48 6.88
C GLU A 59 -6.85 1.55 7.91
N THR A 60 -5.88 1.21 8.77
CA THR A 60 -5.38 2.06 9.84
C THR A 60 -3.86 2.14 9.81
N TYR A 61 -3.30 3.17 10.47
CA TYR A 61 -1.86 3.30 10.62
C TYR A 61 -1.23 2.12 11.38
N ASP A 62 -1.97 1.47 12.29
CA ASP A 62 -1.49 0.28 12.97
C ASP A 62 -1.21 -0.88 12.01
N ASP A 63 -2.01 -1.03 10.94
CA ASP A 63 -1.76 -2.04 9.91
C ASP A 63 -0.44 -1.76 9.19
N VAL A 64 -0.21 -0.49 8.85
CA VAL A 64 1.05 -0.02 8.25
C VAL A 64 2.21 -0.32 9.17
N PHE A 65 2.09 0.04 10.44
CA PHE A 65 3.15 -0.10 11.43
C PHE A 65 3.57 -1.57 11.56
N LYS A 66 2.61 -2.49 11.64
CA LYS A 66 2.87 -3.94 11.70
C LYS A 66 3.57 -4.48 10.45
N ILE A 67 3.24 -3.97 9.27
CA ILE A 67 3.88 -4.40 8.01
C ILE A 67 5.32 -3.89 7.94
N VAL A 68 5.56 -2.64 8.35
CA VAL A 68 6.89 -2.00 8.25
C VAL A 68 7.82 -2.46 9.37
N PHE A 69 7.30 -2.76 10.56
CA PHE A 69 8.06 -3.14 11.76
C PHE A 69 7.57 -4.48 12.34
N PRO A 70 7.68 -5.60 11.60
CA PRO A 70 7.11 -6.90 12.01
C PRO A 70 7.73 -7.46 13.29
N ASP A 71 8.98 -7.12 13.58
CA ASP A 71 9.71 -7.58 14.79
C ASP A 71 9.51 -6.66 16.00
N PHE A 72 8.74 -5.56 15.85
CA PHE A 72 8.49 -4.65 16.97
C PHE A 72 7.56 -5.32 17.99
N LYS A 73 8.13 -5.67 19.14
CA LYS A 73 7.38 -6.12 20.32
C LYS A 73 7.19 -4.94 21.25
N SER A 74 5.95 -4.58 21.51
CA SER A 74 5.59 -3.69 22.61
C SER A 74 5.95 -4.37 23.93
N GLU A 75 6.93 -3.80 24.64
CA GLU A 75 7.25 -4.14 26.04
C GLU A 75 6.14 -3.72 27.01
#